data_AF-A0A9D0N2W2-F1
#
_entry.id   AF-A0A9D0N2W2-F1
#
_cell.length_a   1.000
_cell.length_b   1.000
_cell.length_c   1.000
_cell.angle_alpha   90.00
_cell.angle_beta   90.00
_cell.angle_gamma   90.00
#
_symmetry.space_group_name_H-M   'P 1'
#
loop_
_entity.id
_entity.type
_entity.pdbx_description
1 polymer ?
#
loop_
_entity_poly.entity_id
_entity_poly.type
_entity_poly.pdbx_seq_one_letter_code
_entity_poly.pdbx_strand_id
1 'polypeptide(L)' 'MLELDDMLQGFLDRGFDDLTQSERVQFENLLTCHDNLLLEYLMGRTVPADPDTANVVNKIRAAAQVAT' A
#
# COMPACT_ATOMS: atom_id res chain seq x y z
N MET A 1 -4.89 0.57 12.68
CA MET A 1 -3.95 1.31 13.57
C MET A 1 -3.74 2.71 12.99
N LEU A 2 -3.50 3.75 13.81
CA LEU A 2 -3.46 5.14 13.32
C LEU A 2 -2.35 5.39 12.29
N GLU A 3 -1.16 4.81 12.47
CA GLU A 3 -0.03 4.94 11.52
C GLU A 3 -0.34 4.32 10.15
N LEU A 4 -0.96 3.12 10.15
CA LEU A 4 -1.35 2.46 8.91
C LEU A 4 -2.45 3.26 8.19
N ASP A 5 -3.42 3.77 8.94
CA ASP A 5 -4.53 4.57 8.41
C ASP A 5 -4.02 5.86 7.77
N ASP A 6 -3.10 6.58 8.43
CA ASP A 6 -2.48 7.80 7.89
C ASP A 6 -1.70 7.54 6.59
N MET A 7 -0.91 6.46 6.54
CA MET A 7 -0.19 6.06 5.33
C MET A 7 -1.12 5.67 4.18
N LEU A 8 -2.16 4.88 4.47
CA LEU A 8 -3.14 4.45 3.47
C LEU A 8 -3.97 5.63 2.98
N GLN A 9 -4.36 6.54 3.86
CA GLN A 9 -5.13 7.73 3.49
C GLN A 9 -4.29 8.67 2.61
N GLY A 10 -3.01 8.88 2.94
CA GLY A 10 -2.10 9.67 2.11
C GLY A 10 -1.89 9.05 0.72
N PHE A 11 -1.85 7.73 0.63
CA PHE A 11 -1.81 7.02 -0.65
C PHE A 11 -3.15 7.08 -1.40
N LEU A 12 -4.28 6.95 -0.72
CA LEU A 12 -5.62 7.04 -1.34
C LEU A 12 -5.86 8.41 -1.97
N ASP A 13 -5.37 9.47 -1.33
CA ASP A 13 -5.52 10.83 -1.83
C ASP A 13 -4.64 11.12 -3.06
N ARG A 14 -3.38 10.63 -3.06
CA ARG A 14 -2.36 11.04 -4.06
C ARG A 14 -1.93 9.98 -5.04
N GLY A 15 -2.01 8.71 -4.65
CA GLY A 15 -1.47 7.56 -5.38
C GLY A 15 -2.53 6.61 -5.94
N PHE A 16 -3.74 6.59 -5.39
CA PHE A 16 -4.80 5.68 -5.85
C PHE A 16 -5.37 6.07 -7.22
N ASP A 17 -5.39 7.36 -7.55
CA ASP A 17 -5.82 7.81 -8.88
C ASP A 17 -4.84 7.33 -9.97
N ASP A 18 -3.54 7.27 -9.67
CA ASP A 18 -2.47 6.79 -10.55
C ASP A 18 -2.45 5.26 -10.73
N LEU A 19 -3.19 4.50 -9.88
CA LEU A 19 -3.26 3.05 -10.01
C LEU A 19 -4.06 2.63 -11.23
N THR A 20 -3.52 1.65 -11.95
CA THR A 20 -4.27 0.92 -12.98
C THR A 20 -5.35 0.04 -12.36
N GLN A 21 -6.30 -0.41 -13.18
CA GLN A 21 -7.43 -1.23 -12.72
C GLN A 21 -6.97 -2.54 -12.05
N SER A 22 -5.90 -3.15 -12.53
CA SER A 22 -5.27 -4.34 -11.93
C SER A 22 -4.67 -4.05 -10.56
N GLU A 23 -3.99 -2.91 -10.43
CA GLU A 23 -3.36 -2.50 -9.17
C GLU A 23 -4.40 -2.15 -8.09
N ARG A 24 -5.54 -1.56 -8.48
CA ARG A 24 -6.67 -1.33 -7.57
C ARG A 24 -7.22 -2.63 -7.00
N VAL A 25 -7.37 -3.65 -7.83
CA VAL A 25 -7.78 -5.00 -7.39
C VAL A 25 -6.76 -5.61 -6.43
N GLN A 26 -5.45 -5.46 -6.71
CA GLN A 26 -4.41 -5.92 -5.79
C GLN A 26 -4.43 -5.16 -4.46
N PHE A 27 -4.67 -3.85 -4.50
CA PHE A 27 -4.83 -3.03 -3.32
C PHE A 27 -6.04 -3.44 -2.47
N GLU A 28 -7.19 -3.71 -3.10
CA GLU A 28 -8.40 -4.19 -2.42
C GLU A 28 -8.19 -5.60 -1.80
N ASN A 29 -7.47 -6.48 -2.49
CA ASN A 29 -7.06 -7.78 -1.93
C ASN A 29 -6.09 -7.62 -0.75
N LEU A 30 -5.17 -6.67 -0.83
CA LEU A 30 -4.26 -6.31 0.27
C LEU A 30 -5.02 -5.76 1.49
N LEU A 31 -6.03 -4.91 1.28
CA LEU A 31 -6.91 -4.40 2.34
C LEU A 31 -7.76 -5.48 3.00
N THR A 32 -8.02 -6.58 2.30
CA THR A 32 -8.66 -7.78 2.88
C THR A 32 -7.70 -8.58 3.77
N CYS A 33 -6.40 -8.33 3.65
CA CYS A 33 -5.38 -8.95 4.49
C CYS A 33 -5.26 -8.27 5.85
N HIS A 34 -4.55 -8.91 6.80
CA HIS A 34 -4.42 -8.38 8.16
C HIS A 34 -3.62 -7.06 8.19
N ASP A 35 -4.08 -6.09 8.99
CA ASP A 35 -3.41 -4.80 9.19
C ASP A 35 -1.93 -4.94 9.58
N ASN A 36 -1.59 -5.94 10.40
CA ASN A 36 -0.19 -6.22 10.78
C ASN A 36 0.68 -6.53 9.57
N LEU A 37 0.16 -7.35 8.65
CA LEU A 37 0.87 -7.79 7.47
C LEU A 37 1.01 -6.66 6.43
N LEU A 38 -0.02 -5.82 6.30
CA LEU A 38 0.06 -4.56 5.57
C LEU A 38 1.17 -3.66 6.11
N LEU A 39 1.22 -3.46 7.43
CA LEU A 39 2.26 -2.65 8.08
C LEU A 39 3.66 -3.24 7.84
N GLU A 40 3.81 -4.57 7.89
CA GLU A 40 5.08 -5.25 7.57
C GLU A 40 5.52 -5.04 6.13
N TYR A 41 4.60 -5.11 5.16
CA TYR A 41 4.88 -4.80 3.76
C TYR A 41 5.31 -3.34 3.57
N LEU A 42 4.59 -2.40 4.20
CA LEU A 42 4.90 -0.97 4.12
C LEU A 42 6.23 -0.62 4.79
N MET A 43 6.56 -1.29 5.91
CA MET A 43 7.86 -1.18 6.55
C MET A 43 8.99 -1.89 5.78
N GLY A 44 8.68 -2.67 4.75
CA GLY A 44 9.66 -3.47 4.01
C GLY A 44 10.25 -4.63 4.83
N ARG A 45 9.56 -5.06 5.89
CA ARG A 45 9.92 -6.26 6.67
C ARG A 45 9.54 -7.54 5.93
N THR A 46 8.47 -7.47 5.15
CA THR A 46 7.98 -8.57 4.30
C THR A 46 7.90 -8.05 2.87
N VAL A 47 8.12 -8.93 1.90
CA VAL A 47 7.96 -8.65 0.47
C VAL A 47 6.88 -9.58 -0.08
N PRO A 48 5.84 -9.08 -0.75
CA PRO A 48 4.82 -9.94 -1.31
C PRO A 48 5.44 -10.78 -2.44
N ALA A 49 5.04 -12.05 -2.52
CA ALA A 49 5.57 -12.98 -3.52
C ALA A 49 5.14 -12.61 -4.95
N ASP A 50 4.03 -11.88 -5.07
CA ASP A 50 3.47 -11.44 -6.33
C ASP A 50 4.06 -10.07 -6.73
N PRO A 51 4.64 -9.93 -7.93
CA PRO A 51 5.30 -8.71 -8.37
C PRO A 51 4.31 -7.54 -8.57
N ASP A 52 3.06 -7.83 -8.90
CA ASP A 52 1.99 -6.84 -9.05
C ASP A 52 1.65 -6.25 -7.68
N THR A 53 1.49 -7.12 -6.68
CA THR A 53 1.32 -6.74 -5.27
C THR A 53 2.53 -5.95 -4.77
N ALA A 54 3.75 -6.35 -5.13
CA ALA A 54 4.98 -5.65 -4.76
C ALA A 54 5.04 -4.23 -5.35
N ASN A 55 4.50 -4.05 -6.57
CA ASN A 55 4.43 -2.74 -7.21
C ASN A 55 3.49 -1.80 -6.45
N VAL A 56 2.28 -2.29 -6.10
CA VAL A 56 1.30 -1.55 -5.31
C VAL A 56 1.87 -1.16 -3.95
N VAL A 57 2.48 -2.10 -3.22
CA VAL A 57 3.13 -1.82 -1.94
C VAL A 57 4.20 -0.73 -2.07
N ASN A 58 5.03 -0.76 -3.12
CA ASN A 58 6.03 0.28 -3.34
C ASN A 58 5.41 1.64 -3.65
N LYS A 59 4.32 1.69 -4.43
CA LYS A 59 3.59 2.95 -4.69
C LYS A 59 3.00 3.53 -3.40
N ILE A 60 2.42 2.71 -2.52
CA ILE A 60 1.93 3.16 -1.20
C ILE A 60 3.07 3.73 -0.37
N ARG A 61 4.19 3.02 -0.29
CA ARG A 61 5.38 3.47 0.45
C ARG A 61 5.94 4.78 -0.10
N ALA A 62 5.93 4.95 -1.42
CA ALA A 62 6.37 6.18 -2.06
C ALA A 62 5.43 7.34 -1.70
N ALA A 63 4.11 7.15 -1.78
CA ALA A 63 3.14 8.20 -1.43
C ALA A 63 3.19 8.57 0.06
N ALA A 64 3.37 7.58 0.95
CA ALA A 64 3.45 7.79 2.40
C ALA A 64 4.72 8.56 2.83
N GLN A 65 5.87 8.34 2.17
CA GLN A 65 7.12 9.05 2.49
C GLN A 65 7.13 10.52 2.06
N VAL A 66 6.23 10.95 1.17
CA VAL A 66 6.13 12.33 0.67
C VAL A 66 5.33 13.22 1.63
N ALA A 67 4.82 12.68 2.74
CA ALA A 67 4.30 13.48 3.85
C ALA A 67 5.46 14.03 4.69
N THR A 68 6.11 15.09 4.21
CA THR A 68 7.01 15.97 4.98
C THR A 68 6.63 17.41 4.66
#